data_AF-A0A1I3C1I5-F1
#
_entry.id   AF-A0A1I3C1I5-F1
#
_cell.length_a   1.000
_cell.length_b   1.000
_cell.length_c   1.000
_cell.angle_alpha   90.00
_cell.angle_beta   90.00
_cell.angle_gamma   90.00
#
_symmetry.space_group_name_H-M   'P 1'
#
loop_
_entity.id
_entity.type
_entity.pdbx_description
1 polymer ?
#
loop_
_entity_poly.entity_id
_entity_poly.type
_entity_poly.pdbx_seq_one_letter_code
_entity_poly.pdbx_strand_id
1 'polypeptide(L)'
;MQVPVIELDAAGDYVPHLPSPEEVDPEHRAGVMAFLADVSSEEAAQGEGLAAEAIRLLTGPELGEDDSHHLVVTHAFTIGWLVRQALAAPPWRWVGLNHGHAALTVLRYDTDRPPTVVVFNDMSHLPDELRWTGFPPHVRL
;
A
#
# COMPACT_ATOMS: atom_id res chain seq x y z
N MET A 1 18.25 -12.40 -18.74
CA MET A 1 18.97 -11.76 -17.61
C MET A 1 18.25 -12.13 -16.34
N GLN A 2 18.98 -12.47 -15.28
CA GLN A 2 18.40 -12.73 -13.97
C GLN A 2 18.18 -11.40 -13.26
N VAL A 3 16.95 -11.12 -12.84
CA VAL A 3 16.64 -9.94 -12.01
C VAL A 3 17.05 -10.26 -10.57
N PRO A 4 17.77 -9.38 -9.87
CA PRO A 4 18.09 -9.59 -8.46
C PRO A 4 16.81 -9.69 -7.62
N VAL A 5 16.79 -10.60 -6.66
CA VAL A 5 15.67 -10.77 -5.72
C VAL A 5 16.21 -10.58 -4.31
N ILE A 6 15.55 -9.72 -3.55
CA ILE A 6 15.90 -9.37 -2.17
C ILE A 6 14.63 -9.47 -1.34
N GLU A 7 14.72 -10.14 -0.19
CA GLU A 7 13.66 -10.17 0.81
C GLU A 7 13.83 -8.98 1.76
N LEU A 8 12.73 -8.27 2.02
CA LEU A 8 12.70 -7.08 2.86
C LEU A 8 11.53 -7.18 3.82
N ASP A 9 11.77 -7.05 5.12
CA ASP A 9 10.70 -7.00 6.13
C ASP A 9 9.71 -5.85 5.85
N ALA A 10 10.21 -4.74 5.27
CA ALA A 10 9.40 -3.59 4.85
C ALA A 10 8.38 -3.91 3.75
N ALA A 11 8.58 -5.00 2.99
CA ALA A 11 7.61 -5.53 2.02
C ALA A 11 6.69 -6.62 2.64
N GLY A 12 6.80 -6.87 3.95
CA GLY A 12 6.00 -7.84 4.69
C GLY A 12 4.54 -7.44 4.90
N ASP A 13 3.90 -8.18 5.80
CA ASP A 13 2.52 -7.95 6.25
C ASP A 13 2.51 -7.31 7.63
N TYR A 14 1.93 -6.13 7.76
CA TYR A 14 1.87 -5.36 8.99
C TYR A 14 0.82 -4.25 8.91
N VAL A 15 0.41 -3.73 10.06
CA VAL A 15 -0.47 -2.55 10.16
C VAL A 15 0.41 -1.29 10.10
N PRO A 16 0.35 -0.49 9.02
CA PRO A 16 1.33 0.57 8.80
C PRO A 16 1.14 1.80 9.70
N HIS A 17 -0.08 2.01 10.19
CA HIS A 17 -0.42 3.12 11.08
C HIS A 17 -1.74 2.82 11.81
N LEU A 18 -1.72 2.86 13.14
CA LEU A 18 -2.92 2.80 13.98
C LEU A 18 -3.32 4.24 14.36
N PRO A 19 -4.36 4.84 13.72
CA PRO A 19 -4.71 6.23 13.96
C PRO A 19 -5.39 6.41 15.32
N SER A 20 -5.15 7.56 15.94
CA SER A 20 -5.97 8.07 17.04
C SER A 20 -7.37 8.48 16.55
N PRO A 21 -8.39 8.53 17.44
CA PRO A 21 -9.74 8.98 17.08
C PRO A 21 -9.77 10.36 16.42
N GLU A 22 -8.92 11.26 16.84
CA GLU A 22 -8.84 12.65 16.39
C GLU A 22 -8.28 12.78 14.97
N GLU A 23 -7.44 11.84 14.54
CA GLU A 23 -6.91 11.79 13.16
C GLU A 23 -7.98 11.39 12.13
N VAL A 24 -9.00 10.64 12.56
CA VAL A 24 -10.04 10.11 11.69
C VAL A 24 -11.22 11.07 11.62
N ASP A 25 -11.70 11.31 10.40
CA ASP A 25 -12.91 12.10 10.17
C ASP A 25 -14.08 11.56 11.01
N PRO A 26 -14.86 12.44 11.69
CA PRO A 26 -15.92 12.01 12.60
C PRO A 26 -16.93 11.03 12.01
N GLU A 27 -17.24 11.17 10.72
CA GLU A 27 -18.17 10.30 9.99
C GLU A 27 -17.66 8.86 9.87
N HIS A 28 -16.34 8.66 9.76
CA HIS A 28 -15.72 7.36 9.51
C HIS A 28 -15.13 6.72 10.78
N ARG A 29 -14.95 7.51 11.84
CA ARG A 29 -14.25 7.12 13.08
C ARG A 29 -14.72 5.80 13.66
N ALA A 30 -16.03 5.61 13.81
CA ALA A 30 -16.57 4.39 14.42
C ALA A 30 -16.19 3.14 13.61
N GLY A 31 -16.27 3.22 12.27
CA GLY A 31 -15.92 2.11 11.39
C GLY A 31 -14.42 1.81 11.39
N VAL A 32 -13.57 2.84 11.29
CA VAL A 32 -12.11 2.68 11.31
C VAL A 32 -11.63 2.09 12.64
N MET A 33 -12.16 2.57 13.77
CA MET A 33 -11.79 2.05 15.09
C MET A 33 -12.25 0.62 15.31
N ALA A 34 -13.43 0.25 14.81
CA ALA A 34 -13.90 -1.13 14.87
C ALA A 34 -13.03 -2.06 13.99
N PHE A 35 -12.61 -1.60 12.81
CA PHE A 35 -11.77 -2.37 11.91
C PHE A 35 -10.39 -2.69 12.48
N LEU A 36 -9.82 -1.78 13.28
CA LEU A 36 -8.49 -1.91 13.88
C LEU A 36 -8.51 -2.28 15.37
N ALA A 37 -9.67 -2.70 15.89
CA ALA A 37 -9.87 -2.92 17.33
C ALA A 37 -8.96 -4.00 17.93
N ASP A 38 -8.58 -5.00 17.14
CA ASP A 38 -7.77 -6.13 17.58
C ASP A 38 -6.25 -5.89 17.42
N VAL A 39 -5.84 -4.74 16.86
CA VAL A 39 -4.43 -4.40 16.68
C VAL A 39 -3.80 -4.07 18.04
N SER A 40 -2.81 -4.86 18.43
CA SER A 40 -2.09 -4.64 19.69
C SER A 40 -1.13 -3.43 19.60
N SER A 41 -0.75 -2.85 20.73
CA SER A 41 0.24 -1.77 20.76
C SER A 41 1.62 -2.19 20.26
N GLU A 42 1.98 -3.46 20.46
CA GLU A 42 3.25 -4.02 19.98
C GLU A 42 3.24 -4.15 18.45
N GLU A 43 2.16 -4.71 17.89
CA GLU A 43 1.95 -4.81 16.45
C GLU A 43 1.93 -3.43 15.78
N ALA A 44 1.25 -2.45 16.39
CA ALA A 44 1.21 -1.08 15.89
C ALA A 44 2.61 -0.44 15.86
N ALA A 45 3.39 -0.59 16.94
CA ALA A 45 4.74 -0.02 17.03
C ALA A 45 5.71 -0.67 16.03
N GLN A 46 5.66 -1.99 15.87
CA GLN A 46 6.44 -2.71 14.88
C GLN A 46 6.05 -2.28 13.46
N GLY A 47 4.75 -2.23 13.19
CA GLY A 47 4.20 -1.86 11.90
C GLY A 47 4.55 -0.43 11.48
N GLU A 48 4.52 0.53 12.41
CA GLU A 48 4.95 1.92 12.14
C GLU A 48 6.42 1.99 11.72
N GLY A 49 7.30 1.22 12.38
CA GLY A 49 8.71 1.12 12.01
C GLY A 49 8.92 0.54 10.61
N LEU A 50 8.22 -0.54 10.29
CA LEU A 50 8.27 -1.16 8.96
C LEU A 50 7.68 -0.26 7.87
N ALA A 51 6.61 0.48 8.19
CA ALA A 51 5.96 1.41 7.29
C ALA A 51 6.87 2.59 6.92
N ALA A 52 7.61 3.12 7.89
CA ALA A 52 8.61 4.16 7.65
C ALA A 52 9.75 3.64 6.76
N GLU A 53 10.22 2.42 7.03
CA GLU A 53 11.26 1.78 6.23
C GLU A 53 10.79 1.49 4.80
N ALA A 54 9.53 1.08 4.61
CA ALA A 54 8.94 0.85 3.30
C ALA A 54 8.90 2.14 2.46
N ILE A 55 8.50 3.27 3.05
CA ILE A 55 8.60 4.56 2.37
C ILE A 55 10.04 4.87 1.97
N ARG A 56 11.00 4.67 2.89
CA ARG A 56 12.41 4.97 2.63
C ARG A 56 13.01 4.11 1.51
N LEU A 57 12.65 2.83 1.44
CA LEU A 57 13.24 1.85 0.52
C LEU A 57 12.51 1.73 -0.81
N LEU A 58 11.19 1.90 -0.83
CA LEU A 58 10.34 1.52 -1.96
C LEU A 58 9.70 2.72 -2.66
N THR A 59 10.03 3.95 -2.24
CA THR A 59 9.47 5.18 -2.82
C THR A 59 10.54 6.21 -3.11
N GLY A 60 10.17 7.19 -3.95
CA GLY A 60 11.04 8.29 -4.32
C GLY A 60 11.80 8.04 -5.62
N PRO A 61 12.27 9.11 -6.27
CA PRO A 61 13.08 8.99 -7.47
C PRO A 61 14.48 8.47 -7.12
N GLU A 62 15.03 7.58 -7.94
CA GLU A 62 16.45 7.22 -7.85
C GLU A 62 17.32 8.31 -8.47
N LEU A 63 18.51 8.51 -7.88
CA LEU A 63 19.51 9.43 -8.40
C LEU A 63 20.36 8.69 -9.43
N GLY A 64 19.87 8.62 -10.66
CA GLY A 64 20.53 8.00 -11.81
C GLY A 64 20.16 8.71 -13.11
N GLU A 65 20.92 8.44 -14.18
CA GLU A 65 20.62 8.99 -15.52
C GLU A 65 19.51 8.22 -16.25
N ASP A 66 19.29 6.95 -15.87
CA ASP A 66 18.32 6.03 -16.49
C ASP A 66 17.11 5.76 -15.58
N ASP A 67 15.97 5.42 -16.20
CA ASP A 67 14.77 4.98 -15.48
C ASP A 67 15.01 3.63 -14.77
N SER A 68 14.67 3.56 -13.48
CA SER A 68 14.68 2.32 -12.72
C SER A 68 13.28 1.76 -12.47
N HIS A 69 13.19 0.43 -12.42
CA HIS A 69 11.93 -0.30 -12.28
C HIS A 69 12.07 -1.33 -11.17
N HIS A 70 11.21 -1.21 -10.16
CA HIS A 70 11.18 -2.10 -9.01
C HIS A 70 9.86 -2.86 -8.98
N LEU A 71 9.91 -4.19 -8.90
CA LEU A 71 8.74 -5.02 -8.64
C LEU A 71 8.73 -5.42 -7.18
N VAL A 72 7.73 -4.93 -6.45
CA VAL A 72 7.51 -5.28 -5.04
C VAL A 72 6.32 -6.22 -4.94
N VAL A 73 6.56 -7.44 -4.45
CA VAL A 73 5.50 -8.38 -4.09
C VAL A 73 5.24 -8.23 -2.59
N THR A 74 4.04 -7.77 -2.23
CA THR A 74 3.70 -7.39 -0.84
C THR A 74 2.19 -7.52 -0.58
N HIS A 75 1.73 -6.98 0.55
CA HIS A 75 0.40 -7.16 1.11
C HIS A 75 -0.46 -5.89 0.96
N ALA A 76 -1.78 -6.04 1.06
CA ALA A 76 -2.75 -4.99 0.77
C ALA A 76 -2.53 -3.72 1.60
N PHE A 77 -2.20 -3.84 2.88
CA PHE A 77 -2.00 -2.67 3.76
C PHE A 77 -0.73 -1.90 3.39
N THR A 78 0.35 -2.60 3.07
CA THR A 78 1.59 -1.99 2.57
C THR A 78 1.33 -1.28 1.23
N ILE A 79 0.62 -1.89 0.28
CA ILE A 79 0.25 -1.22 -0.98
C ILE A 79 -0.58 0.04 -0.69
N GLY A 80 -1.60 -0.07 0.17
CA GLY A 80 -2.43 1.06 0.58
C GLY A 80 -1.62 2.19 1.22
N TRP A 81 -0.61 1.87 2.03
CA TRP A 81 0.30 2.83 2.64
C TRP A 81 1.16 3.57 1.61
N LEU A 82 1.75 2.85 0.65
CA LEU A 82 2.55 3.45 -0.42
C LEU A 82 1.69 4.36 -1.32
N VAL A 83 0.48 3.92 -1.69
CA VAL A 83 -0.47 4.72 -2.48
C VAL A 83 -0.90 5.98 -1.71
N ARG A 84 -1.23 5.83 -0.43
CA ARG A 84 -1.55 6.95 0.48
C ARG A 84 -0.41 7.96 0.48
N GLN A 85 0.85 7.51 0.56
CA GLN A 85 2.01 8.40 0.58
C GLN A 85 2.19 9.12 -0.76
N ALA A 86 2.08 8.39 -1.88
CA ALA A 86 2.21 8.95 -3.22
C ALA A 86 1.20 10.07 -3.48
N LEU A 87 -0.03 9.92 -2.96
CA LEU A 87 -1.11 10.91 -3.09
C LEU A 87 -1.11 11.99 -1.98
N ALA A 88 -0.11 11.97 -1.08
CA ALA A 88 -0.05 12.84 0.09
C ALA A 88 -1.34 12.84 0.93
N ALA A 89 -2.02 11.69 0.99
CA ALA A 89 -3.26 11.53 1.73
C ALA A 89 -3.01 11.45 3.26
N PRO A 90 -4.01 11.77 4.09
CA PRO A 90 -3.90 11.65 5.55
C PRO A 90 -3.46 10.26 6.04
N PRO A 91 -2.76 10.15 7.17
CA PRO A 91 -2.27 8.88 7.68
C PRO A 91 -3.26 7.74 7.75
N TRP A 92 -4.47 7.98 8.24
CA TRP A 92 -5.49 6.94 8.36
C TRP A 92 -6.06 6.45 7.01
N ARG A 93 -5.80 7.15 5.89
CA ARG A 93 -6.41 6.87 4.57
C ARG A 93 -5.75 5.72 3.80
N TRP A 94 -4.80 5.00 4.39
CA TRP A 94 -4.49 3.65 3.92
C TRP A 94 -5.71 2.72 4.12
N VAL A 95 -6.55 3.00 5.12
CA VAL A 95 -7.83 2.31 5.34
C VAL A 95 -8.83 2.64 4.24
N GLY A 96 -9.43 1.59 3.66
CA GLY A 96 -10.42 1.69 2.58
C GLY A 96 -9.84 1.59 1.17
N LEU A 97 -8.51 1.48 1.03
CA LEU A 97 -7.88 1.04 -0.21
C LEU A 97 -7.93 -0.49 -0.27
N ASN A 98 -8.79 -1.02 -1.13
CA ASN A 98 -8.99 -2.46 -1.29
C ASN A 98 -8.25 -2.96 -2.53
N HIS A 99 -7.68 -4.15 -2.42
CA HIS A 99 -6.82 -4.75 -3.44
C HIS A 99 -7.29 -6.16 -3.78
N GLY A 100 -7.28 -6.50 -5.07
CA GLY A 100 -7.45 -7.88 -5.53
C GLY A 100 -6.15 -8.65 -5.35
N HIS A 101 -6.22 -9.97 -5.18
CA HIS A 101 -4.98 -10.75 -5.12
C HIS A 101 -4.24 -10.68 -6.46
N ALA A 102 -2.92 -10.53 -6.37
CA ALA A 102 -2.02 -10.35 -7.51
C ALA A 102 -2.39 -9.17 -8.43
N ALA A 103 -3.24 -8.24 -7.99
CA ALA A 103 -3.54 -7.04 -8.76
C ALA A 103 -2.34 -6.09 -8.79
N LEU A 104 -2.10 -5.48 -9.94
CA LEU A 104 -0.96 -4.59 -10.18
C LEU A 104 -1.32 -3.14 -9.81
N THR A 105 -0.49 -2.52 -8.99
CA THR A 105 -0.52 -1.08 -8.73
C THR A 105 0.84 -0.49 -9.13
N VAL A 106 0.83 0.58 -9.93
CA VAL A 106 2.05 1.19 -10.47
C VAL A 106 2.16 2.62 -9.96
N LEU A 107 3.21 2.87 -9.18
CA LEU A 107 3.59 4.19 -8.70
C LEU A 107 4.80 4.69 -9.50
N ARG A 108 4.75 5.95 -9.93
CA ARG A 108 5.84 6.62 -10.62
C ARG A 108 6.33 7.79 -9.77
N TYR A 109 7.64 7.85 -9.57
CA TYR A 109 8.32 8.94 -8.88
C TYR A 109 9.26 9.63 -9.86
N ASP A 110 9.16 10.94 -9.96
CA ASP A 110 10.03 11.77 -10.78
C ASP A 110 10.68 12.85 -9.89
N THR A 111 11.76 13.47 -10.36
CA THR A 111 12.51 14.48 -9.59
C THR A 111 11.87 15.87 -9.63
N ASP A 112 11.03 16.15 -10.62
CA ASP A 112 10.50 17.49 -10.93
C ASP A 112 8.96 17.59 -10.84
N ARG A 113 8.27 16.51 -10.49
CA ARG A 113 6.81 16.46 -10.34
C ARG A 113 6.37 15.54 -9.19
N PRO A 114 5.16 15.74 -8.64
CA PRO A 114 4.63 14.86 -7.61
C PRO A 114 4.53 13.39 -8.06
N PRO A 115 4.55 12.43 -7.11
CA PRO A 115 4.33 11.03 -7.42
C PRO A 115 3.00 10.81 -8.14
N THR A 116 2.96 9.82 -9.03
CA THR A 116 1.76 9.49 -9.82
C THR A 116 1.35 8.04 -9.59
N VAL A 117 0.07 7.82 -9.32
CA VAL A 117 -0.54 6.48 -9.39
C VAL A 117 -0.94 6.25 -10.84
N VAL A 118 -0.12 5.54 -11.60
CA VAL A 118 -0.32 5.32 -13.04
C VAL A 118 -1.44 4.31 -13.28
N VAL A 119 -1.44 3.24 -12.48
CA VAL A 119 -2.44 2.17 -12.49
C VAL A 119 -2.72 1.78 -11.04
N PHE A 120 -3.97 1.51 -10.71
CA PHE A 120 -4.37 1.01 -9.41
C PHE A 120 -5.19 -0.27 -9.58
N ASN A 121 -4.77 -1.33 -8.90
CA ASN A 121 -5.51 -2.58 -8.76
C ASN A 121 -5.87 -3.27 -10.11
N ASP A 122 -4.95 -3.22 -11.09
CA ASP A 122 -5.16 -3.83 -12.40
C ASP A 122 -5.01 -5.36 -12.36
N MET A 123 -6.06 -6.05 -12.81
CA MET A 123 -6.12 -7.51 -12.89
C MET A 123 -6.23 -7.99 -14.34
N SER A 124 -6.08 -7.09 -15.32
CA SER A 124 -6.25 -7.43 -16.75
C SER A 124 -5.22 -8.46 -17.24
N HIS A 125 -4.06 -8.55 -16.58
CA HIS A 125 -3.05 -9.56 -16.85
C HIS A 125 -3.40 -10.96 -16.35
N LEU A 126 -4.41 -11.09 -15.47
CA LEU A 126 -4.85 -12.37 -14.92
C LEU A 126 -5.93 -13.01 -15.83
N PRO A 127 -5.99 -14.35 -15.89
CA PRO A 127 -7.16 -15.08 -16.39
C PRO A 127 -8.44 -14.68 -15.64
N ASP A 128 -9.59 -14.74 -16.30
CA ASP A 128 -10.87 -14.27 -15.74
C ASP A 128 -11.22 -14.92 -14.41
N GLU A 129 -10.91 -16.21 -14.24
CA GLU A 129 -11.17 -16.96 -13.01
C GLU A 129 -10.33 -16.50 -11.80
N LEU A 130 -9.22 -15.78 -12.03
CA LEU A 130 -8.35 -15.23 -10.98
C LEU A 130 -8.61 -13.75 -10.70
N ARG A 131 -9.40 -13.07 -11.54
CA ARG A 131 -9.79 -11.67 -11.32
C ARG A 131 -10.75 -11.56 -10.15
N TRP A 132 -10.69 -10.43 -9.44
CA TRP A 132 -11.56 -10.10 -8.31
C TRP A 132 -11.51 -11.04 -7.10
N THR A 133 -10.52 -11.93 -7.05
CA THR A 133 -10.25 -12.68 -5.81
C THR A 133 -9.79 -11.70 -4.72
N GLY A 134 -10.18 -11.97 -3.47
CA GLY A 134 -10.00 -11.03 -2.34
C GLY A 134 -11.18 -10.08 -2.13
N PHE A 135 -12.06 -9.93 -3.12
CA PHE A 135 -13.29 -9.14 -2.99
C PHE A 135 -14.54 -9.99 -2.75
N PRO A 136 -15.53 -9.49 -1.98
CA PRO A 136 -16.84 -10.12 -1.89
C PRO A 136 -17.59 -10.00 -3.23
N PRO A 137 -18.53 -10.92 -3.56
CA PRO A 137 -19.18 -10.95 -4.88
C PRO A 137 -19.88 -9.64 -5.29
N HIS A 138 -20.41 -8.88 -4.34
CA HIS A 138 -21.23 -7.69 -4.61
C HIS A 138 -20.42 -6.45 -5.05
N VAL A 139 -19.09 -6.49 -5.00
CA VAL A 139 -18.22 -5.38 -5.45
C VAL A 139 -17.34 -5.74 -6.65
N ARG A 140 -17.50 -6.94 -7.22
CA ARG A 140 -16.76 -7.38 -8.41
C ARG A 140 -17.36 -6.73 -9.66
N LEU A 141 -16.53 -6.30 -10.60
CA LEU A 141 -16.94 -5.68 -11.88
C LEU A 141 -16.79 -6.63 -13.07
#